data_AF-A0A7H8K8G6-F1
#
_entry.id   AF-A0A7H8K8G6-F1
#
_cell.length_a   1.000
_cell.length_b   1.000
_cell.length_c   1.000
_cell.angle_alpha   90.00
_cell.angle_beta   90.00
_cell.angle_gamma   90.00
#
_symmetry.space_group_name_H-M   'P 1'
#
loop_
_entity.id
_entity.type
_entity.pdbx_description
1 polymer ?
#
loop_
_entity_poly.entity_id
_entity_poly.type
_entity_poly.pdbx_seq_one_letter_code
_entity_poly.pdbx_strand_id
1 'polypeptide(L)'
;MSHRILPALVLVAVTAALTACGGGEKEQPSAADPTSAPPPASAPATAATPPVPSDAPSGAPSTAEPTVTGSTERRPPSPPPVELPPRKAGEPSAREVVAAFRAAGLKAGKSKDRSVDCGPDGLGLGCSEIVVTDGVAVYVFPDEVSATDMADVWAGASFRSGTVVLNYLEAKTPRADRPAYEKALTALD
;
A
#
# COMPACT_ATOMS: atom_id res chain seq x y z
N MET A 1 52.35 -14.97 17.59
CA MET A 1 52.31 -13.83 18.54
C MET A 1 50.88 -13.35 18.65
N SER A 2 50.29 -13.56 19.82
CA SER A 2 48.94 -13.13 20.18
C SER A 2 48.95 -11.65 20.53
N HIS A 3 48.07 -10.84 19.94
CA HIS A 3 47.50 -9.68 20.62
C HIS A 3 46.04 -9.52 20.22
N ARG A 4 45.16 -10.03 21.09
CA ARG A 4 43.74 -9.69 21.17
C ARG A 4 43.64 -8.33 21.86
N ILE A 5 42.89 -7.38 21.28
CA ILE A 5 42.54 -6.13 21.97
C ILE A 5 41.06 -5.83 21.68
N LEU A 6 40.20 -6.13 22.66
CA LEU A 6 38.89 -5.52 22.83
C LEU A 6 39.06 -4.13 23.46
N PRO A 7 38.24 -3.13 23.08
CA PRO A 7 37.95 -2.01 23.96
C PRO A 7 36.51 -2.06 24.50
N ALA A 8 36.46 -2.31 25.81
CA ALA A 8 35.60 -1.70 26.82
C ALA A 8 34.25 -1.07 26.42
N LEU A 9 33.20 -1.69 26.95
CA LEU A 9 31.91 -1.07 27.27
C LEU A 9 32.10 0.17 28.16
N VAL A 10 31.60 1.32 27.72
CA VAL A 10 31.33 2.47 28.60
C VAL A 10 29.83 2.68 28.64
N LEU A 11 29.22 2.18 29.72
CA LEU A 11 27.86 2.47 30.14
C LEU A 11 27.80 3.94 30.59
N VAL A 12 27.11 4.79 29.83
CA VAL A 12 26.67 6.10 30.31
C VAL A 12 25.20 5.99 30.66
N ALA A 13 24.95 5.86 31.97
CA ALA A 13 23.63 6.08 32.55
C ALA A 13 23.44 7.60 32.71
N VAL A 14 22.40 8.16 32.09
CA VAL A 14 21.89 9.49 32.45
C VAL A 14 20.41 9.35 32.78
N THR A 15 20.12 9.87 33.97
CA THR A 15 18.92 9.81 34.78
C THR A 15 17.68 10.43 34.13
N ALA A 16 16.54 9.79 34.34
CA ALA A 16 15.21 10.34 34.12
C ALA A 16 14.92 11.51 35.08
N ALA A 17 14.37 12.60 34.55
CA ALA A 17 13.64 13.60 35.34
C ALA A 17 12.19 13.62 34.84
N LEU A 18 11.31 13.02 35.64
CA LEU A 18 9.86 13.15 35.53
C LEU A 18 9.45 14.53 36.04
N THR A 19 8.93 15.40 35.19
CA THR A 19 8.04 16.49 35.61
C THR A 19 6.63 16.17 35.14
N ALA A 20 5.96 15.37 35.96
CA ALA A 20 4.52 15.28 35.99
C ALA A 20 3.96 16.63 36.46
N CYS A 21 3.10 17.25 35.65
CA CYS A 21 2.13 18.23 36.12
C CYS A 21 0.75 17.63 35.88
N GLY A 22 0.15 17.12 36.97
CA GLY A 22 -1.18 16.56 37.02
C GLY A 22 -2.21 17.54 37.60
N GLY A 23 -3.47 17.17 37.41
CA GLY A 23 -4.69 17.84 37.90
C GLY A 23 -5.61 18.14 36.72
N GLY A 24 -6.60 17.29 36.35
CA GLY A 24 -7.75 16.88 37.17
C GLY A 24 -8.72 18.07 37.23
N GLU A 25 -9.90 18.06 36.60
CA GLU A 25 -11.09 17.38 37.12
C GLU A 25 -12.29 17.49 36.15
N LYS A 26 -13.06 16.38 36.10
CA LYS A 26 -14.55 16.25 36.05
C LYS A 26 -15.33 16.43 34.74
N GLU A 27 -15.71 15.25 34.23
CA GLU A 27 -17.08 14.79 33.90
C GLU A 27 -18.00 15.66 33.04
N GLN A 28 -18.34 15.13 31.86
CA GLN A 28 -19.76 14.93 31.52
C GLN A 28 -19.92 13.71 30.61
N PRO A 29 -20.62 12.65 31.04
CA PRO A 29 -21.02 11.54 30.17
C PRO A 29 -22.32 11.92 29.46
N SER A 30 -22.30 11.97 28.13
CA SER A 30 -23.54 11.95 27.35
C SER A 30 -23.64 10.60 26.66
N ALA A 31 -24.41 9.72 27.32
CA ALA A 31 -24.95 8.53 26.70
C ALA A 31 -26.04 8.96 25.70
N ALA A 32 -25.92 8.48 24.46
CA ALA A 32 -27.06 8.32 23.57
C ALA A 32 -26.88 6.98 22.86
N ASP A 33 -27.86 6.11 23.07
CA ASP A 33 -27.96 4.72 22.64
C ASP A 33 -27.87 4.49 21.12
N PRO A 34 -27.53 3.26 20.69
CA PRO A 34 -27.45 2.85 19.30
C PRO A 34 -28.82 2.40 18.78
N THR A 35 -29.26 2.94 17.64
CA THR A 35 -30.48 2.56 16.89
C THR A 35 -30.45 3.37 15.61
N SER A 36 -30.59 2.89 14.38
CA SER A 36 -30.94 1.59 13.83
C SER A 36 -30.46 1.57 12.37
N ALA A 37 -30.05 0.40 11.87
CA ALA A 37 -29.96 0.14 10.43
C ALA A 37 -31.37 0.00 9.83
N PRO A 38 -31.58 0.43 8.58
CA PRO A 38 -32.63 -0.14 7.73
C PRO A 38 -32.05 -1.06 6.62
N PRO A 39 -32.85 -2.03 6.14
CA PRO A 39 -32.44 -3.15 5.28
C PRO A 39 -32.33 -2.80 3.77
N PRO A 40 -31.78 -3.70 2.94
CA PRO A 40 -31.81 -3.58 1.48
C PRO A 40 -33.11 -4.18 0.90
N ALA A 41 -33.76 -3.47 -0.01
CA ALA A 41 -34.91 -3.89 -0.82
C ALA A 41 -35.23 -2.71 -1.75
N SER A 42 -35.54 -2.79 -3.04
CA SER A 42 -35.87 -3.88 -3.94
C SER A 42 -35.67 -3.35 -5.37
N ALA A 43 -35.43 -4.25 -6.33
CA ALA A 43 -35.62 -3.96 -7.75
C ALA A 43 -37.09 -3.58 -8.04
N PRO A 44 -37.34 -2.86 -9.14
CA PRO A 44 -38.55 -3.06 -9.92
C PRO A 44 -38.20 -3.57 -11.32
N ALA A 45 -38.59 -4.82 -11.59
CA ALA A 45 -39.14 -5.14 -12.89
C ALA A 45 -40.53 -4.49 -12.96
N THR A 46 -40.94 -3.91 -14.09
CA THR A 46 -42.00 -4.42 -14.98
C THR A 46 -42.26 -3.41 -16.10
N ALA A 47 -42.57 -3.97 -17.27
CA ALA A 47 -42.88 -3.41 -18.57
C ALA A 47 -43.89 -2.25 -18.64
N ALA A 48 -43.76 -1.44 -19.71
CA ALA A 48 -44.89 -1.00 -20.56
C ALA A 48 -44.39 -0.46 -21.92
N THR A 49 -44.78 -1.13 -23.01
CA THR A 49 -44.76 -0.66 -24.42
C THR A 49 -45.95 0.31 -24.66
N PRO A 50 -45.96 1.18 -25.70
CA PRO A 50 -46.41 0.80 -27.07
C PRO A 50 -45.83 1.74 -28.20
N PRO A 51 -46.37 1.79 -29.43
CA PRO A 51 -46.57 0.75 -30.45
C PRO A 51 -45.77 1.00 -31.76
N VAL A 52 -45.79 -0.01 -32.62
CA VAL A 52 -45.24 -0.11 -33.99
C VAL A 52 -45.97 0.82 -34.99
N PRO A 53 -45.39 1.07 -36.17
CA PRO A 53 -46.15 0.78 -37.38
C PRO A 53 -45.46 -0.25 -38.26
N SER A 54 -46.29 -1.19 -38.71
CA SER A 54 -45.98 -2.23 -39.69
C SER A 54 -45.78 -1.60 -41.06
N ASP A 55 -44.75 -2.02 -41.76
CA ASP A 55 -44.86 -2.23 -43.20
C ASP A 55 -43.95 -3.40 -43.58
N ALA A 56 -44.58 -4.47 -44.07
CA ALA A 56 -43.93 -5.58 -44.76
C ALA A 56 -44.48 -5.56 -46.19
N PRO A 57 -43.73 -6.10 -47.18
CA PRO A 57 -43.97 -7.52 -47.40
C PRO A 57 -42.75 -8.34 -47.86
N SER A 58 -42.85 -9.62 -47.50
CA SER A 58 -42.49 -10.81 -48.28
C SER A 58 -41.12 -10.93 -48.94
N GLY A 59 -40.34 -11.85 -48.36
CA GLY A 59 -39.37 -12.66 -49.09
C GLY A 59 -38.74 -13.69 -48.17
N ALA A 60 -39.22 -14.93 -48.21
CA ALA A 60 -38.52 -16.09 -47.66
C ALA A 60 -38.52 -17.19 -48.75
N PRO A 61 -37.72 -18.27 -48.67
CA PRO A 61 -36.62 -18.57 -47.73
C PRO A 61 -35.33 -19.01 -48.48
N SER A 62 -34.16 -19.06 -47.82
CA SER A 62 -33.25 -20.19 -48.06
C SER A 62 -32.14 -20.28 -47.01
N THR A 63 -32.03 -21.48 -46.45
CA THR A 63 -30.99 -22.01 -45.57
C THR A 63 -29.59 -21.56 -45.96
N ALA A 64 -28.89 -20.90 -45.04
CA ALA A 64 -27.43 -20.85 -45.01
C ALA A 64 -27.00 -21.15 -43.58
N GLU A 65 -26.28 -22.27 -43.44
CA GLU A 65 -25.66 -22.75 -42.21
C GLU A 65 -24.83 -21.62 -41.57
N PRO A 66 -24.73 -21.54 -40.22
CA PRO A 66 -23.78 -20.63 -39.61
C PRO A 66 -22.39 -21.17 -39.92
N THR A 67 -21.74 -20.59 -40.92
CA THR A 67 -20.31 -20.75 -41.10
C THR A 67 -19.67 -20.25 -39.81
N VAL A 68 -19.20 -21.18 -38.98
CA VAL A 68 -18.26 -20.87 -37.90
C VAL A 68 -16.98 -20.45 -38.59
N THR A 69 -16.92 -19.19 -38.99
CA THR A 69 -15.68 -18.53 -39.33
C THR A 69 -14.96 -18.40 -38.00
N GLY A 70 -14.17 -19.42 -37.67
CA GLY A 70 -13.19 -19.39 -36.60
C GLY A 70 -12.17 -18.31 -36.91
N SER A 71 -12.56 -17.06 -36.70
CA SER A 71 -11.66 -15.94 -36.62
C SER A 71 -10.92 -16.14 -35.32
N THR A 72 -9.76 -16.80 -35.37
CA THR A 72 -8.75 -16.61 -34.34
C THR A 72 -8.36 -15.15 -34.42
N GLU A 73 -9.14 -14.31 -33.74
CA GLU A 73 -8.83 -12.91 -33.47
C GLU A 73 -7.41 -12.90 -32.94
N ARG A 74 -6.48 -12.40 -33.75
CA ARG A 74 -5.08 -12.30 -33.38
C ARG A 74 -5.03 -11.26 -32.28
N ARG A 75 -5.04 -11.72 -31.01
CA ARG A 75 -4.91 -10.85 -29.84
C ARG A 75 -3.75 -9.89 -30.12
N PRO A 76 -3.96 -8.57 -30.02
CA PRO A 76 -2.87 -7.62 -30.17
C PRO A 76 -1.68 -8.05 -29.29
N PRO A 77 -0.44 -7.86 -29.74
CA PRO A 77 0.72 -8.13 -28.90
C PRO A 77 0.55 -7.36 -27.60
N SER A 78 0.69 -8.05 -26.46
CA SER A 78 0.65 -7.41 -25.15
C SER A 78 1.63 -6.24 -25.15
N PRO A 79 1.27 -5.07 -24.56
CA PRO A 79 2.19 -3.95 -24.44
C PRO A 79 3.49 -4.40 -23.75
N PRO A 80 4.63 -3.75 -24.04
CA PRO A 80 5.89 -4.09 -23.41
C PRO A 80 5.75 -3.99 -21.88
N PRO A 81 6.43 -4.86 -21.11
CA PRO A 81 6.41 -4.77 -19.65
C PRO A 81 6.80 -3.36 -19.20
N VAL A 82 6.04 -2.79 -18.28
CA VAL A 82 6.37 -1.50 -17.67
C VAL A 82 7.71 -1.59 -16.96
N GLU A 83 8.68 -0.79 -17.39
CA GLU A 83 9.95 -0.65 -16.73
C GLU A 83 9.83 0.38 -15.61
N LEU A 84 10.00 -0.07 -14.37
CA LEU A 84 10.11 0.82 -13.22
C LEU A 84 11.50 1.46 -13.17
N PRO A 85 11.62 2.70 -12.64
CA PRO A 85 12.92 3.29 -12.37
C PRO A 85 13.79 2.34 -11.53
N PRO A 86 15.05 2.10 -11.91
CA PRO A 86 15.91 1.20 -11.15
C PRO A 86 16.21 1.82 -9.78
N ARG A 87 16.28 0.95 -8.77
CA ARG A 87 16.73 1.35 -7.43
C ARG A 87 18.19 1.79 -7.46
N LYS A 88 18.53 2.83 -6.70
CA LYS A 88 19.92 3.25 -6.48
C LYS A 88 20.75 2.10 -5.92
N ALA A 89 21.92 1.87 -6.53
CA ALA A 89 22.81 0.78 -6.13
C ALA A 89 23.39 1.05 -4.72
N GLY A 90 23.48 0.00 -3.90
CA GLY A 90 24.00 0.08 -2.54
C GLY A 90 22.96 0.46 -1.47
N GLU A 91 21.78 0.94 -1.86
CA GLU A 91 20.66 1.15 -0.93
C GLU A 91 20.00 -0.19 -0.55
N PRO A 92 19.26 -0.26 0.56
CA PRO A 92 18.46 -1.43 0.89
C PRO A 92 17.25 -1.55 -0.05
N SER A 93 16.95 -2.78 -0.49
CA SER A 93 15.69 -3.13 -1.16
C SER A 93 14.51 -3.17 -0.17
N ALA A 94 13.28 -3.08 -0.68
CA ALA A 94 12.09 -3.13 0.17
C ALA A 94 12.02 -4.46 0.96
N ARG A 95 12.48 -5.55 0.35
CA ARG A 95 12.52 -6.88 0.96
C ARG A 95 13.57 -6.98 2.08
N GLU A 96 14.72 -6.33 1.93
CA GLU A 96 15.76 -6.28 2.96
C GLU A 96 15.28 -5.50 4.18
N VAL A 97 14.63 -4.35 3.98
CA VAL A 97 14.02 -3.56 5.05
C VAL A 97 12.97 -4.39 5.81
N VAL A 98 12.08 -5.08 5.10
CA VAL A 98 11.10 -5.98 5.71
C VAL A 98 11.77 -7.13 6.46
N ALA A 99 12.87 -7.69 5.95
CA ALA A 99 13.63 -8.71 6.65
C ALA A 99 14.22 -8.17 7.96
N ALA A 100 14.76 -6.96 7.96
CA ALA A 100 15.28 -6.30 9.16
C ALA A 100 14.18 -6.04 10.20
N PHE A 101 12.99 -5.62 9.77
CA PHE A 101 11.84 -5.47 10.68
C PHE A 101 11.45 -6.77 11.35
N ARG A 102 11.41 -7.88 10.59
CA ARG A 102 11.18 -9.21 11.17
C ARG A 102 12.28 -9.62 12.15
N ALA A 103 13.54 -9.37 11.80
CA ALA A 103 14.68 -9.65 12.68
C ALA A 103 14.63 -8.82 13.98
N ALA A 104 14.07 -7.62 13.92
CA ALA A 104 13.83 -6.74 15.08
C ALA A 104 12.56 -7.11 15.87
N GLY A 105 11.81 -8.15 15.48
CA GLY A 105 10.59 -8.58 16.15
C GLY A 105 9.34 -7.75 15.85
N LEU A 106 9.39 -6.93 14.79
CA LEU A 106 8.29 -6.07 14.37
C LEU A 106 7.28 -6.82 13.48
N LYS A 107 6.04 -6.32 13.40
CA LYS A 107 4.99 -6.89 12.54
C LYS A 107 5.31 -6.63 11.07
N ALA A 108 5.90 -7.62 10.42
CA ALA A 108 6.22 -7.57 9.00
C ALA A 108 6.05 -8.94 8.32
N GLY A 109 5.16 -9.78 8.87
CA GLY A 109 5.00 -11.18 8.46
C GLY A 109 4.14 -11.36 7.21
N LYS A 110 3.12 -10.52 7.02
CA LYS A 110 2.22 -10.61 5.85
C LYS A 110 2.72 -9.78 4.68
N SER A 111 3.96 -10.01 4.25
CA SER A 111 4.61 -9.25 3.19
C SER A 111 4.04 -9.59 1.81
N LYS A 112 3.65 -8.57 1.04
CA LYS A 112 3.22 -8.68 -0.35
C LYS A 112 3.97 -7.66 -1.21
N ASP A 113 4.62 -8.15 -2.26
CA ASP A 113 5.23 -7.30 -3.27
C ASP A 113 4.13 -6.63 -4.11
N ARG A 114 4.18 -5.30 -4.16
CA ARG A 114 3.22 -4.44 -4.86
C ARG A 114 3.96 -3.46 -5.77
N SER A 115 5.20 -3.76 -6.15
CA SER A 115 6.02 -2.89 -6.99
C SER A 115 5.36 -2.56 -8.34
N VAL A 116 4.47 -3.42 -8.84
CA VAL A 116 3.63 -3.13 -10.01
C VAL A 116 2.78 -1.85 -9.86
N ASP A 117 2.45 -1.46 -8.63
CA ASP A 117 1.68 -0.24 -8.34
C ASP A 117 2.54 1.03 -8.47
N CYS A 118 3.87 0.90 -8.54
CA CYS A 118 4.78 2.03 -8.73
C CYS A 118 4.77 2.57 -10.17
N GLY A 119 4.44 1.73 -11.14
CA GLY A 119 4.52 2.05 -12.56
C GLY A 119 3.30 2.85 -13.05
N PRO A 120 3.36 3.38 -14.29
CA PRO A 120 2.23 4.05 -14.95
C PRO A 120 0.95 3.22 -15.01
N ASP A 121 1.06 1.88 -15.03
CA ASP A 121 -0.08 0.96 -15.05
C ASP A 121 -0.70 0.70 -13.66
N GLY A 122 -0.12 1.30 -12.62
CA GLY A 122 -0.52 1.18 -11.22
C GLY A 122 -1.08 2.49 -10.66
N LEU A 123 -0.60 2.87 -9.47
CA LEU A 123 -0.91 4.15 -8.84
C LEU A 123 0.03 5.28 -9.31
N GLY A 124 1.03 4.97 -10.15
CA GLY A 124 1.97 5.95 -10.69
C GLY A 124 2.80 6.63 -9.61
N LEU A 125 3.11 5.93 -8.52
CA LEU A 125 3.79 6.51 -7.35
C LEU A 125 5.27 6.82 -7.61
N GLY A 126 5.84 6.37 -8.73
CA GLY A 126 7.22 6.69 -9.12
C GLY A 126 8.29 6.01 -8.27
N CYS A 127 7.90 5.05 -7.43
CA CYS A 127 8.84 4.20 -6.69
C CYS A 127 9.50 3.13 -7.58
N SER A 128 10.61 2.58 -7.11
CA SER A 128 11.27 1.43 -7.72
C SER A 128 10.69 0.12 -7.17
N GLU A 129 10.37 0.09 -5.88
CA GLU A 129 9.87 -1.11 -5.20
C GLU A 129 8.83 -0.75 -4.13
N ILE A 130 7.84 -1.62 -3.94
CA ILE A 130 6.93 -1.59 -2.79
C ILE A 130 6.78 -2.99 -2.20
N VAL A 131 6.90 -3.07 -0.89
CA VAL A 131 6.42 -4.22 -0.12
C VAL A 131 5.47 -3.75 0.98
N VAL A 132 4.22 -4.22 0.92
CA VAL A 132 3.21 -3.95 1.94
C VAL A 132 3.21 -5.09 2.95
N THR A 133 3.19 -4.76 4.24
CA THR A 133 3.10 -5.74 5.34
C THR A 133 1.90 -5.45 6.23
N ASP A 134 1.70 -6.27 7.27
CA ASP A 134 0.68 -6.06 8.30
C ASP A 134 0.98 -4.88 9.24
N GLY A 135 2.22 -4.40 9.28
CA GLY A 135 2.65 -3.31 10.17
C GLY A 135 3.22 -2.07 9.46
N VAL A 136 3.54 -2.12 8.17
CA VAL A 136 4.05 -0.96 7.43
C VAL A 136 4.05 -1.26 5.94
N ALA A 137 3.84 -0.24 5.10
CA ALA A 137 4.18 -0.30 3.69
C ALA A 137 5.56 0.33 3.48
N VAL A 138 6.47 -0.42 2.87
CA VAL A 138 7.84 0.02 2.57
C VAL A 138 7.92 0.38 1.10
N TYR A 139 8.22 1.65 0.85
CA TYR A 139 8.43 2.23 -0.47
C TYR A 139 9.92 2.49 -0.66
N VAL A 140 10.48 2.08 -1.79
CA VAL A 140 11.85 2.43 -2.19
C VAL A 140 11.78 3.23 -3.47
N PHE A 141 12.37 4.41 -3.46
CA PHE A 141 12.39 5.34 -4.58
C PHE A 141 13.71 5.27 -5.36
N PRO A 142 13.72 5.71 -6.62
CA PRO A 142 14.96 5.78 -7.40
C PRO A 142 15.99 6.76 -6.81
N ASP A 143 15.52 7.80 -6.10
CA ASP A 143 16.33 8.86 -5.54
C ASP A 143 15.65 9.53 -4.32
N GLU A 144 16.44 10.31 -3.58
CA GLU A 144 15.99 10.99 -2.36
C GLU A 144 15.01 12.14 -2.61
N VAL A 145 15.01 12.75 -3.80
CA VAL A 145 14.06 13.83 -4.14
C VAL A 145 12.67 13.22 -4.25
N SER A 146 12.54 12.14 -5.02
CA SER A 146 11.31 11.36 -5.17
C SER A 146 10.80 10.83 -3.82
N ALA A 147 11.72 10.32 -2.97
CA ALA A 147 11.37 9.88 -1.62
C ALA A 147 10.90 11.04 -0.73
N THR A 148 11.50 12.22 -0.86
CA THR A 148 11.14 13.42 -0.09
C THR A 148 9.75 13.91 -0.47
N ASP A 149 9.48 14.06 -1.76
CA ASP A 149 8.18 14.53 -2.25
C ASP A 149 7.04 13.63 -1.74
N MET A 150 7.24 12.31 -1.76
CA MET A 150 6.22 11.37 -1.28
C MET A 150 6.11 11.34 0.24
N ALA A 151 7.21 11.49 0.97
CA ALA A 151 7.17 11.62 2.42
C ALA A 151 6.38 12.86 2.85
N ASP A 152 6.54 13.98 2.15
CA ASP A 152 5.83 15.24 2.40
C ASP A 152 4.33 15.12 2.08
N VAL A 153 3.96 14.45 0.99
CA VAL A 153 2.56 14.15 0.65
C VAL A 153 1.86 13.33 1.75
N TRP A 154 2.60 12.43 2.41
CA TRP A 154 2.09 11.58 3.50
C TRP A 154 2.44 12.07 4.91
N ALA A 155 2.75 13.35 5.07
CA ALA A 155 3.21 13.94 6.33
C ALA A 155 2.36 13.50 7.54
N GLY A 156 3.03 13.10 8.62
CA GLY A 156 2.39 12.62 9.86
C GLY A 156 1.95 11.15 9.86
N ALA A 157 1.98 10.49 8.71
CA ALA A 157 1.79 9.05 8.57
C ALA A 157 2.91 8.36 7.80
N SER A 158 4.02 9.05 7.54
CA SER A 158 5.22 8.53 6.91
C SER A 158 6.48 8.81 7.73
N PHE A 159 7.54 8.08 7.43
CA PHE A 159 8.91 8.35 7.88
C PHE A 159 9.88 7.99 6.76
N ARG A 160 10.91 8.82 6.54
CA ARG A 160 11.91 8.63 5.47
C ARG A 160 13.30 8.43 6.04
N SER A 161 14.06 7.52 5.44
CA SER A 161 15.51 7.39 5.57
C SER A 161 16.09 7.16 4.17
N GLY A 162 16.95 8.06 3.70
CA GLY A 162 17.50 7.99 2.34
C GLY A 162 16.42 7.87 1.26
N THR A 163 16.53 6.82 0.43
CA THR A 163 15.57 6.51 -0.65
C THR A 163 14.35 5.70 -0.18
N VAL A 164 14.29 5.32 1.10
CA VAL A 164 13.23 4.48 1.65
C VAL A 164 12.22 5.32 2.42
N VAL A 165 10.93 5.12 2.14
CA VAL A 165 9.82 5.72 2.87
C VAL A 165 8.94 4.64 3.48
N LEU A 166 8.72 4.75 4.78
CA LEU A 166 7.73 3.98 5.52
C LEU A 166 6.41 4.72 5.47
N ASN A 167 5.33 4.02 5.14
CA ASN A 167 3.98 4.55 5.16
C ASN A 167 3.08 3.72 6.09
N TYR A 168 2.38 4.42 6.98
CA TYR A 168 1.50 3.86 8.01
C TYR A 168 0.01 4.14 7.75
N LEU A 169 -0.37 4.64 6.57
CA LEU A 169 -1.77 4.83 6.18
C LEU A 169 -2.44 3.51 5.80
N GLU A 170 -1.70 2.63 5.12
CA GLU A 170 -2.20 1.33 4.67
C GLU A 170 -2.13 0.27 5.76
N ALA A 171 -1.08 0.32 6.58
CA ALA A 171 -0.91 -0.57 7.72
C ALA A 171 -1.46 0.10 8.97
N LYS A 172 -2.43 -0.53 9.64
CA LYS A 172 -3.11 -0.01 10.86
C LYS A 172 -2.20 -0.01 12.10
N THR A 173 -0.99 0.51 11.97
CA THR A 173 0.04 0.47 12.99
C THR A 173 -0.20 1.55 14.02
N PRO A 174 -0.36 1.19 15.31
CA PRO A 174 -0.51 2.15 16.37
C PRO A 174 0.64 3.15 16.37
N ARG A 175 0.34 4.42 16.66
CA ARG A 175 1.36 5.49 16.68
C ARG A 175 2.50 5.19 17.66
N ALA A 176 2.21 4.46 18.74
CA ALA A 176 3.20 4.02 19.73
C ALA A 176 4.24 3.03 19.17
N ASP A 177 3.89 2.25 18.15
CA ASP A 177 4.76 1.22 17.58
C ASP A 177 5.65 1.77 16.46
N ARG A 178 5.28 2.90 15.85
CA ARG A 178 5.99 3.52 14.70
C ARG A 178 7.48 3.80 15.00
N PRO A 179 7.87 4.37 16.16
CA PRO A 179 9.28 4.65 16.44
C PRO A 179 10.19 3.41 16.37
N ALA A 180 9.65 2.21 16.61
CA ALA A 180 10.42 0.98 16.51
C ALA A 180 10.77 0.62 15.05
N TYR A 181 9.86 0.86 14.11
CA TYR A 181 10.12 0.71 12.68
C TYR A 181 11.09 1.76 12.17
N GLU A 182 10.90 3.02 12.57
CA GLU A 182 11.76 4.15 12.18
C GLU A 182 13.20 3.90 12.62
N LYS A 183 13.39 3.49 13.88
CA LYS A 183 14.70 3.10 14.41
C LYS A 183 15.32 1.94 13.65
N ALA A 184 14.53 0.92 13.31
CA ALA A 184 15.03 -0.24 12.57
C ALA A 184 15.44 0.12 11.14
N LEU A 185 14.74 1.07 10.50
CA LEU A 185 15.13 1.57 9.18
C LEU A 185 16.43 2.40 9.26
N THR A 186 16.53 3.34 10.20
CA THR A 186 17.75 4.16 10.37
C THR A 186 18.98 3.33 10.73
N ALA A 187 18.82 2.11 11.24
CA ALA A 187 19.93 1.20 11.51
C ALA A 187 20.45 0.47 10.24
N LEU A 188 19.76 0.57 9.11
CA LEU A 188 20.13 -0.02 7.83
C LEU A 188 20.79 0.96 6.85
N ASP A 189 20.64 2.25 7.11
CA ASP A 189 21.10 3.37 6.29
C ASP A 189 22.54 3.79 6.68
#